data_AF-W1F6K1-F1
#
_entry.id   AF-W1F6K1-F1
#
_cell.length_a   1.000
_cell.length_b   1.000
_cell.length_c   1.000
_cell.angle_alpha   90.00
_cell.angle_beta   90.00
_cell.angle_gamma   90.00
#
_symmetry.space_group_name_H-M   'P 1'
#
loop_
_entity.id
_entity.type
_entity.pdbx_description
1 polymer ?
#
loop_
_entity_poly.entity_id
_entity_poly.type
_entity_poly.pdbx_seq_one_letter_code
_entity_poly.pdbx_strand_id
1 'polypeptide(L)'
;MNSSEDDLLEVAWYLSKYGKYQPPAGLGVQKWKEAFALFYPRFGAGKTASEFHNSLKNSRDRFDSWLSDVRVGWRDEQGAPAALSHSAQRVHQRLSVLSDRAIEQRVLSLISSAGDEQAQRDCLAIQQDKSIEDTVREQLIAARLGQGTFRKNCLMLYPACPVTGTTFAPLLRASHIKPWAACENGNERLDPYNGIILAAHIDILFDQGWISFENDGRFIN
;
A
#
# COMPACT_ATOMS: atom_id res chain seq x y z
N MET A 1 0.53 -7.92 21.07
CA MET A 1 -0.44 -7.08 20.35
C MET A 1 0.10 -5.66 20.25
N ASN A 2 0.70 -5.29 19.10
CA ASN A 2 0.60 -3.99 18.41
C ASN A 2 1.33 -4.06 17.04
N SER A 3 1.00 -5.05 16.19
CA SER A 3 1.86 -5.37 15.02
C SER A 3 1.94 -4.22 14.03
N SER A 4 0.86 -3.46 13.83
CA SER A 4 0.85 -2.34 12.87
C SER A 4 1.73 -1.16 13.29
N GLU A 5 1.88 -0.89 14.58
CA GLU A 5 2.75 0.20 15.07
C GLU A 5 4.22 -0.23 14.97
N ASP A 6 4.53 -1.46 15.39
CA ASP A 6 5.86 -2.04 15.27
C ASP A 6 6.29 -2.12 13.79
N ASP A 7 5.41 -2.53 12.88
CA ASP A 7 5.68 -2.59 11.44
C ASP A 7 6.03 -1.20 10.86
N LEU A 8 5.30 -0.14 11.25
CA LEU A 8 5.63 1.23 10.82
C LEU A 8 6.97 1.71 11.37
N LEU A 9 7.29 1.34 12.61
CA LEU A 9 8.59 1.64 13.23
C LEU A 9 9.72 0.85 12.55
N GLU A 10 9.49 -0.36 12.08
CA GLU A 10 10.47 -1.11 11.28
C GLU A 10 10.76 -0.42 9.96
N VAL A 11 9.73 0.06 9.26
CA VAL A 11 9.90 0.88 8.04
C VAL A 11 10.75 2.10 8.36
N ALA A 12 10.41 2.85 9.41
CA ALA A 12 11.16 4.03 9.83
C ALA A 12 12.64 3.73 10.15
N TRP A 13 12.90 2.64 10.88
CA TRP A 13 14.25 2.17 11.22
C TRP A 13 15.05 1.80 9.96
N TYR A 14 14.46 1.05 9.03
CA TYR A 14 15.11 0.66 7.78
C TYR A 14 15.45 1.89 6.92
N LEU A 15 14.51 2.82 6.76
CA LEU A 15 14.73 4.05 5.99
C LEU A 15 15.80 4.95 6.63
N SER A 16 15.96 4.89 7.95
CA SER A 16 16.98 5.65 8.69
C SER A 16 18.41 5.21 8.39
N LYS A 17 18.61 3.95 7.96
CA LYS A 17 19.93 3.48 7.50
C LYS A 17 20.46 4.21 6.28
N TYR A 18 19.61 4.91 5.54
CA TYR A 18 19.95 5.59 4.29
C TYR A 18 20.05 7.10 4.50
N GLY A 19 20.94 7.74 3.74
CA GLY A 19 21.24 9.16 3.86
C GLY A 19 20.13 10.10 3.37
N LYS A 20 20.46 11.39 3.22
CA LYS A 20 19.50 12.42 2.79
C LYS A 20 19.18 12.40 1.29
N TYR A 21 20.09 11.88 0.47
CA TYR A 21 20.06 12.12 -0.98
C TYR A 21 19.23 11.11 -1.76
N GLN A 22 19.34 9.82 -1.42
CA GLN A 22 18.65 8.75 -2.14
C GLN A 22 17.97 7.78 -1.18
N PRO A 23 16.74 7.34 -1.49
CA PRO A 23 16.08 6.25 -0.77
C PRO A 23 16.77 4.90 -1.08
N PRO A 24 16.46 3.84 -0.31
CA PRO A 24 16.94 2.50 -0.61
C PRO A 24 16.61 2.07 -2.05
N ALA A 25 17.62 1.57 -2.77
CA ALA A 25 17.45 1.10 -4.15
C ALA A 25 16.40 -0.02 -4.27
N GLY A 26 16.27 -0.87 -3.23
CA GLY A 26 15.28 -1.94 -3.17
C GLY A 26 13.82 -1.47 -3.26
N LEU A 27 13.55 -0.19 -2.97
CA LEU A 27 12.21 0.40 -3.12
C LEU A 27 11.87 0.80 -4.57
N GLY A 28 12.84 0.79 -5.49
CA GLY A 28 12.59 1.06 -6.91
C GLY A 28 12.22 2.51 -7.25
N VAL A 29 12.43 3.47 -6.33
CA VAL A 29 12.08 4.89 -6.50
C VAL A 29 13.30 5.78 -6.30
N GLN A 30 13.26 7.00 -6.86
CA GLN A 30 14.40 7.93 -6.84
C GLN A 30 14.24 9.03 -5.79
N LYS A 31 13.00 9.37 -5.39
CA LYS A 31 12.73 10.44 -4.44
C LYS A 31 12.22 9.90 -3.10
N TRP A 32 12.63 10.55 -2.01
CA TRP A 32 12.14 10.22 -0.66
C TRP A 32 10.62 10.35 -0.49
N LYS A 33 10.00 11.31 -1.20
CA LYS A 33 8.54 11.47 -1.18
C LYS A 33 7.84 10.24 -1.75
N GLU A 34 8.35 9.69 -2.85
CA GLU A 34 7.85 8.46 -3.47
C GLU A 34 8.10 7.25 -2.56
N ALA A 35 9.29 7.15 -1.97
CA ALA A 35 9.64 6.06 -1.04
C ALA A 35 8.71 5.98 0.17
N PHE A 36 8.33 7.13 0.74
CA PHE A 36 7.35 7.14 1.83
C PHE A 36 5.95 6.79 1.33
N ALA A 37 5.56 7.24 0.14
CA ALA A 37 4.24 6.98 -0.43
C ALA A 37 3.96 5.48 -0.63
N LEU A 38 5.00 4.65 -0.89
CA LEU A 38 4.86 3.19 -1.00
C LEU A 38 4.21 2.53 0.23
N PHE A 39 4.35 3.13 1.41
CA PHE A 39 3.83 2.60 2.67
C PHE A 39 2.47 3.21 3.08
N TYR A 40 2.00 4.23 2.35
CA TYR A 40 0.73 4.90 2.63
C TYR A 40 -0.48 3.96 2.55
N PRO A 41 -0.61 3.05 1.58
CA PRO A 41 -1.76 2.14 1.50
C PRO A 41 -1.94 1.28 2.77
N ARG A 42 -0.84 0.90 3.43
CA ARG A 42 -0.87 0.06 4.64
C ARG A 42 -1.04 0.86 5.93
N PHE A 43 -0.37 2.00 6.05
CA PHE A 43 -0.23 2.72 7.33
C PHE A 43 -0.83 4.14 7.33
N GLY A 44 -1.35 4.60 6.19
CA GLY A 44 -1.88 5.95 6.00
C GLY A 44 -3.35 6.12 6.37
N ALA A 45 -4.05 5.05 6.77
CA ALA A 45 -5.47 5.12 7.12
C ALA A 45 -5.75 6.22 8.17
N GLY A 46 -6.71 7.10 7.87
CA GLY A 46 -7.08 8.22 8.74
C GLY A 46 -6.12 9.43 8.68
N LYS A 47 -5.16 9.46 7.75
CA LYS A 47 -4.26 10.59 7.49
C LYS A 47 -4.33 10.99 6.03
N THR A 48 -4.13 12.27 5.73
CA THR A 48 -3.79 12.72 4.37
C THR A 48 -2.38 12.23 3.98
N ALA A 49 -2.07 12.19 2.69
CA ALA A 49 -0.73 11.83 2.20
C ALA A 49 0.38 12.69 2.83
N SER A 50 0.13 13.99 3.03
CA SER A 50 1.08 14.91 3.67
C SER A 50 1.27 14.64 5.16
N GLU A 51 0.17 14.36 5.89
CA GLU A 51 0.24 13.99 7.31
C GLU A 51 0.97 12.66 7.51
N PHE A 52 0.71 11.68 6.66
CA PHE A 52 1.42 10.42 6.69
C PHE A 52 2.91 10.59 6.38
N HIS A 53 3.24 11.35 5.34
CA HIS A 53 4.63 11.66 4.99
C HIS A 53 5.37 12.28 6.18
N ASN A 54 4.79 13.31 6.80
CA ASN A 54 5.39 13.98 7.96
C ASN A 54 5.51 13.03 9.16
N SER A 55 4.50 12.20 9.41
CA SER A 55 4.52 11.18 10.45
C SER A 55 5.65 10.18 10.26
N LEU A 56 5.82 9.63 9.05
CA LEU A 56 6.86 8.64 8.76
C LEU A 56 8.26 9.27 8.76
N LYS A 57 8.39 10.49 8.23
CA LYS A 57 9.61 11.30 8.34
C LYS A 57 10.02 11.49 9.80
N ASN A 58 9.10 11.91 10.66
CA ASN A 58 9.39 12.13 12.08
C ASN A 58 9.79 10.83 12.79
N SER A 59 9.15 9.70 12.45
CA SER A 59 9.55 8.39 12.98
C SER A 59 10.95 7.99 12.53
N ARG A 60 11.31 8.23 11.27
CA ARG A 60 12.66 7.99 10.74
C ARG A 60 13.71 8.83 11.48
N ASP A 61 13.43 10.12 11.67
CA ASP A 61 14.35 11.08 12.31
C ASP A 61 14.71 10.71 13.76
N ARG A 62 13.86 9.92 14.43
CA ARG A 62 14.14 9.38 15.77
C ARG A 62 15.22 8.29 15.74
N PHE A 63 15.30 7.51 14.66
CA PHE A 63 16.31 6.47 14.51
C PHE A 63 17.61 7.00 13.89
N ASP A 64 17.59 8.15 13.19
CA ASP A 64 18.78 8.70 12.54
C ASP A 64 19.93 8.91 13.54
N SER A 65 19.63 9.43 14.73
CA SER A 65 20.61 9.63 15.81
C SER A 65 21.19 8.32 16.38
N TRP A 66 20.56 7.18 16.09
CA TRP A 66 20.93 5.85 16.63
C TRP A 66 21.59 4.94 15.58
N LEU A 67 21.46 5.25 14.28
CA LEU A 67 21.84 4.33 13.20
C LEU A 67 22.75 4.95 12.13
N SER A 68 22.72 6.28 11.92
CA SER A 68 23.37 6.92 10.79
C SER A 68 24.45 7.91 11.23
N ASP A 69 25.63 7.82 10.61
CA ASP A 69 26.69 8.83 10.74
C ASP A 69 26.49 10.04 9.78
N VAL A 70 25.54 9.95 8.84
CA VAL A 70 25.42 10.89 7.69
C VAL A 70 24.25 11.87 7.85
N ARG A 71 23.27 11.56 8.72
CA ARG A 71 22.11 12.44 8.99
C ARG A 71 21.95 12.65 10.49
N VAL A 72 22.03 13.91 10.92
CA VAL A 72 21.78 14.31 12.31
C VAL A 72 20.27 14.24 12.60
N GLY A 73 19.86 13.31 13.46
CA GLY A 73 18.51 13.21 14.00
C GLY A 73 18.30 14.07 15.24
N TRP A 74 17.21 13.83 15.98
CA TRP A 74 16.92 14.53 17.23
C TRP A 74 17.92 14.16 18.33
N ARG A 75 18.44 15.19 19.02
CA ARG A 75 19.36 15.06 20.16
C ARG A 75 18.73 15.72 21.39
N ASP A 76 19.09 15.23 22.57
CA ASP A 76 18.72 15.84 23.84
C ASP A 76 19.57 17.09 24.14
N GLU A 77 19.30 17.73 25.27
CA GLU A 77 20.01 18.93 25.74
C GLU A 77 21.52 18.68 25.98
N GLN A 78 21.92 17.41 26.13
CA GLN A 78 23.31 16.98 26.32
C GLN A 78 23.98 16.57 25.00
N GLY A 79 23.27 16.68 23.87
CA GLY A 79 23.77 16.32 22.55
C GLY A 79 23.80 14.81 22.29
N ALA A 80 23.25 13.99 23.18
CA ALA A 80 23.10 12.55 22.97
C ALA A 80 21.83 12.26 22.15
N PRO A 81 21.73 11.09 21.49
CA PRO A 81 20.51 10.68 20.79
C PRO A 81 19.30 10.74 21.73
N ALA A 82 18.23 11.41 21.31
CA ALA A 82 17.01 11.46 22.11
C ALA A 82 16.50 10.02 22.39
N ALA A 83 15.99 9.80 23.61
CA ALA A 83 15.54 8.48 24.03
C ALA A 83 14.42 7.95 23.13
N LEU A 84 14.60 6.74 22.61
CA LEU A 84 13.57 6.02 21.88
C LEU A 84 12.43 5.59 22.83
N SER A 85 11.20 5.58 22.32
CA SER A 85 10.07 4.96 23.04
C SER A 85 10.31 3.45 23.22
N HIS A 86 9.61 2.81 24.17
CA HIS A 86 9.74 1.36 24.39
C HIS A 86 9.52 0.52 23.12
N SER A 87 8.50 0.85 22.31
CA SER A 87 8.25 0.15 21.04
C SER A 87 9.41 0.35 20.05
N ALA A 88 9.94 1.57 19.95
CA ALA A 88 11.07 1.88 19.08
C ALA A 88 12.37 1.21 19.56
N GLN A 89 12.61 1.12 20.87
CA GLN A 89 13.72 0.36 21.46
C GLN A 89 13.63 -1.13 21.11
N ARG A 90 12.43 -1.73 21.23
CA ARG A 90 12.19 -3.14 20.87
C ARG A 90 12.46 -3.39 19.38
N VAL A 91 11.97 -2.51 18.51
CA VAL A 91 12.25 -2.59 17.07
C VAL A 91 13.75 -2.45 16.80
N HIS A 92 14.41 -1.46 17.42
CA HIS A 92 15.84 -1.26 17.26
C HIS A 92 16.65 -2.48 17.68
N GLN A 93 16.43 -3.01 18.89
CA GLN A 93 17.13 -4.20 19.38
C GLN A 93 16.94 -5.41 18.46
N ARG A 94 15.72 -5.63 17.96
CA ARG A 94 15.42 -6.73 17.07
C ARG A 94 16.06 -6.57 15.69
N LEU A 95 15.97 -5.40 15.07
CA LEU A 95 16.48 -5.19 13.72
C LEU A 95 18.01 -5.07 13.69
N SER A 96 18.64 -4.55 14.75
CA SER A 96 20.11 -4.39 14.83
C SER A 96 20.88 -5.72 14.79
N VAL A 97 20.24 -6.86 15.02
CA VAL A 97 20.87 -8.20 14.93
C VAL A 97 20.54 -8.94 13.63
N LEU A 98 19.71 -8.37 12.76
CA LEU A 98 19.33 -9.00 11.48
C LEU A 98 20.24 -8.52 10.35
N SER A 99 20.35 -9.34 9.29
CA SER A 99 21.02 -8.93 8.06
C SER A 99 20.21 -7.90 7.28
N ASP A 100 20.90 -6.99 6.59
CA ASP A 100 20.26 -5.96 5.75
C ASP A 100 19.27 -6.53 4.75
N ARG A 101 19.61 -7.68 4.14
CA ARG A 101 18.73 -8.39 3.22
C ARG A 101 17.43 -8.87 3.90
N ALA A 102 17.51 -9.41 5.11
CA ALA A 102 16.34 -9.87 5.84
C ALA A 102 15.42 -8.71 6.24
N ILE A 103 16.01 -7.58 6.63
CA ILE A 103 15.28 -6.35 6.97
C ILE A 103 14.60 -5.79 5.72
N GLU A 104 15.32 -5.70 4.60
CA GLU A 104 14.77 -5.22 3.34
C GLU A 104 13.62 -6.10 2.85
N GLN A 105 13.77 -7.43 2.82
CA GLN A 105 12.69 -8.34 2.45
C GLN A 105 11.45 -8.18 3.32
N ARG A 106 11.64 -8.01 4.63
CA ARG A 106 10.55 -7.77 5.58
C ARG A 106 9.85 -6.45 5.29
N VAL A 107 10.58 -5.36 5.07
CA VAL A 107 10.01 -4.05 4.75
C VAL A 107 9.27 -4.05 3.40
N LEU A 108 9.84 -4.68 2.37
CA LEU A 108 9.18 -4.81 1.06
C LEU A 108 7.88 -5.62 1.16
N SER A 109 7.82 -6.63 2.02
CA SER A 109 6.58 -7.40 2.26
C SER A 109 5.43 -6.54 2.80
N LEU A 110 5.74 -5.44 3.49
CA LEU A 110 4.75 -4.50 4.01
C LEU A 110 4.16 -3.60 2.90
N ILE A 111 4.82 -3.50 1.74
CA ILE A 111 4.26 -2.83 0.56
C ILE A 111 3.30 -3.76 -0.17
N SER A 112 3.67 -5.04 -0.32
CA SER A 112 2.95 -6.01 -1.15
C SER A 112 1.67 -6.58 -0.55
N SER A 113 1.46 -6.47 0.76
CA SER A 113 0.37 -7.16 1.49
C SER A 113 -0.85 -6.27 1.79
N ALA A 114 -0.80 -4.97 1.46
CA ALA A 114 -1.88 -4.04 1.76
C ALA A 114 -3.18 -4.34 0.99
N GLY A 115 -3.06 -4.74 -0.28
CA GLY A 115 -4.21 -5.04 -1.15
C GLY A 115 -5.03 -6.23 -0.65
N ASP A 116 -4.38 -7.35 -0.35
CA ASP A 116 -5.04 -8.58 0.12
C ASP A 116 -5.70 -8.40 1.49
N GLU A 117 -5.01 -7.73 2.43
CA GLU A 117 -5.58 -7.42 3.74
C GLU A 117 -6.80 -6.51 3.64
N GLN A 118 -6.77 -5.52 2.74
CA GLN A 118 -7.89 -4.61 2.56
C GLN A 118 -9.09 -5.32 1.92
N ALA A 119 -8.85 -6.14 0.88
CA ALA A 119 -9.90 -6.95 0.28
C ALA A 119 -10.54 -7.90 1.31
N GLN A 120 -9.76 -8.50 2.20
CA GLN A 120 -10.26 -9.33 3.30
C GLN A 120 -11.16 -8.55 4.26
N ARG A 121 -10.75 -7.33 4.67
CA ARG A 121 -11.55 -6.45 5.53
C ARG A 121 -12.86 -6.04 4.86
N ASP A 122 -12.80 -5.68 3.57
CA ASP A 122 -13.98 -5.30 2.79
C ASP A 122 -14.97 -6.47 2.72
N CYS A 123 -14.49 -7.70 2.45
CA CYS A 123 -15.31 -8.90 2.43
C CYS A 123 -15.96 -9.18 3.79
N LEU A 124 -15.23 -9.04 4.89
CA LEU A 124 -15.77 -9.21 6.24
C LEU A 124 -16.85 -8.17 6.56
N ALA A 125 -16.63 -6.90 6.18
CA ALA A 125 -17.62 -5.85 6.37
C ALA A 125 -18.91 -6.15 5.59
N ILE A 126 -18.79 -6.56 4.33
CA ILE A 126 -19.93 -7.00 3.51
C ILE A 126 -20.61 -8.20 4.14
N GLN A 127 -19.88 -9.18 4.67
CA GLN A 127 -20.44 -10.38 5.30
C GLN A 127 -21.25 -10.06 6.57
N GLN A 128 -20.84 -9.03 7.32
CA GLN A 128 -21.48 -8.65 8.59
C GLN A 128 -22.68 -7.71 8.43
N ASP A 129 -22.82 -7.04 7.29
CA ASP A 129 -23.91 -6.10 7.04
C ASP A 129 -25.25 -6.84 6.82
N LYS A 130 -26.11 -6.84 7.83
CA LYS A 130 -27.41 -7.53 7.80
C LYS A 130 -28.44 -6.86 6.89
N SER A 131 -28.18 -5.65 6.41
CA SER A 131 -29.10 -4.94 5.51
C SER A 131 -29.00 -5.41 4.05
N ILE A 132 -27.96 -6.17 3.71
CA ILE A 132 -27.70 -6.68 2.37
C ILE A 132 -28.35 -8.06 2.21
N GLU A 133 -29.17 -8.23 1.18
CA GLU A 133 -29.73 -9.52 0.76
C GLU A 133 -28.60 -10.51 0.37
N ASP A 134 -28.78 -11.79 0.69
CA ASP A 134 -27.70 -12.79 0.56
C ASP A 134 -27.16 -12.92 -0.87
N THR A 135 -28.04 -12.87 -1.89
CA THR A 135 -27.61 -12.89 -3.29
C THR A 135 -26.77 -11.67 -3.67
N VAL A 136 -27.11 -10.49 -3.16
CA VAL A 136 -26.35 -9.26 -3.41
C VAL A 136 -25.02 -9.29 -2.65
N ARG A 137 -25.02 -9.84 -1.43
CA ARG A 137 -23.83 -10.05 -0.61
C ARG A 137 -22.80 -10.92 -1.33
N GLU A 138 -23.23 -12.06 -1.88
CA GLU A 138 -22.37 -12.95 -2.67
C GLU A 138 -21.79 -12.26 -3.91
N GLN A 139 -22.61 -11.47 -4.62
CA GLN A 139 -22.15 -10.72 -5.78
C GLN A 139 -21.11 -9.65 -5.41
N LEU A 140 -21.31 -8.94 -4.30
CA LEU A 140 -20.37 -7.92 -3.82
C LEU A 140 -19.04 -8.56 -3.39
N ILE A 141 -19.07 -9.66 -2.65
CA ILE A 141 -17.84 -10.38 -2.26
C ILE A 141 -17.11 -10.88 -3.51
N ALA A 142 -17.83 -11.50 -4.46
CA ALA A 142 -17.23 -11.97 -5.71
C ALA A 142 -16.63 -10.81 -6.51
N ALA A 143 -17.31 -9.67 -6.62
CA ALA A 143 -16.82 -8.50 -7.31
C ALA A 143 -15.56 -7.93 -6.65
N ARG A 144 -15.51 -7.85 -5.31
CA ARG A 144 -14.34 -7.36 -4.59
C ARG A 144 -13.11 -8.25 -4.79
N LEU A 145 -13.31 -9.56 -4.91
CA LEU A 145 -12.25 -10.51 -5.23
C LEU A 145 -11.91 -10.56 -6.73
N GLY A 146 -12.51 -9.68 -7.55
CA GLY A 146 -12.27 -9.61 -8.99
C GLY A 146 -12.83 -10.80 -9.76
N GLN A 147 -13.94 -11.37 -9.29
CA GLN A 147 -14.61 -12.57 -9.80
C GLN A 147 -16.09 -12.32 -10.15
N GLY A 148 -16.78 -13.39 -10.53
CA GLY A 148 -18.22 -13.41 -10.74
C GLY A 148 -18.71 -12.54 -11.90
N THR A 149 -19.95 -12.05 -11.78
CA THR A 149 -20.65 -11.30 -12.82
C THR A 149 -19.95 -9.99 -13.17
N PHE A 150 -19.40 -9.28 -12.17
CA PHE A 150 -18.64 -8.05 -12.39
C PHE A 150 -17.44 -8.30 -13.32
N ARG A 151 -16.60 -9.29 -13.00
CA ARG A 151 -15.45 -9.66 -13.85
C ARG A 151 -15.89 -10.05 -15.26
N LYS A 152 -16.93 -10.88 -15.37
CA LYS A 152 -17.46 -11.32 -16.66
C LYS A 152 -17.91 -10.12 -17.50
N ASN A 153 -18.63 -9.18 -16.91
CA ASN A 153 -19.11 -8.00 -17.59
C ASN A 153 -17.97 -7.05 -18.00
N CYS A 154 -16.95 -6.88 -17.16
CA CYS A 154 -15.76 -6.12 -17.52
C CYS A 154 -15.03 -6.73 -18.72
N LEU A 155 -14.88 -8.06 -18.76
CA LEU A 155 -14.28 -8.77 -19.90
C LEU A 155 -15.09 -8.63 -21.19
N MET A 156 -16.43 -8.48 -21.11
CA MET A 156 -17.26 -8.24 -22.29
C MET A 156 -17.05 -6.81 -22.84
N LEU A 157 -16.81 -5.82 -21.98
CA LEU A 157 -16.50 -4.45 -22.41
C LEU A 157 -15.07 -4.32 -22.92
N TYR A 158 -14.11 -4.91 -22.18
CA TYR A 158 -12.68 -4.80 -22.43
C TYR A 158 -12.03 -6.19 -22.38
N PRO A 159 -11.92 -6.91 -23.50
CA PRO A 159 -11.48 -8.31 -23.52
C PRO A 159 -9.96 -8.49 -23.33
N ALA A 160 -9.21 -7.39 -23.28
CA ALA A 160 -7.76 -7.38 -23.18
C ALA A 160 -7.29 -6.27 -22.23
N CYS A 161 -6.09 -6.45 -21.67
CA CYS A 161 -5.43 -5.37 -20.95
C CYS A 161 -5.08 -4.24 -21.93
N PRO A 162 -5.58 -3.01 -21.74
CA PRO A 162 -5.33 -1.89 -22.67
C PRO A 162 -3.86 -1.44 -22.68
N VAL A 163 -3.10 -1.74 -21.62
CA VAL A 163 -1.68 -1.36 -21.51
C VAL A 163 -0.76 -2.37 -22.21
N THR A 164 -1.05 -3.66 -22.09
CA THR A 164 -0.13 -4.73 -22.56
C THR A 164 -0.66 -5.52 -23.75
N GLY A 165 -1.95 -5.38 -24.09
CA GLY A 165 -2.64 -6.21 -25.07
C GLY A 165 -2.89 -7.65 -24.59
N THR A 166 -2.57 -8.00 -23.34
CA THR A 166 -2.75 -9.37 -22.81
C THR A 166 -4.22 -9.78 -22.88
N THR A 167 -4.51 -10.92 -23.49
CA THR A 167 -5.86 -11.54 -23.58
C THR A 167 -5.98 -12.84 -22.80
N PHE A 168 -4.87 -13.36 -22.25
CA PHE A 168 -4.87 -14.62 -21.50
C PHE A 168 -5.58 -14.44 -20.15
N ALA A 169 -6.85 -14.84 -20.10
CA ALA A 169 -7.77 -14.57 -18.99
C ALA A 169 -7.23 -14.88 -17.58
N PRO A 170 -6.45 -15.96 -17.34
CA PRO A 170 -5.87 -16.22 -16.01
C PRO A 170 -4.89 -15.15 -15.51
N LEU A 171 -4.28 -14.36 -16.41
CA LEU A 171 -3.41 -13.24 -16.05
C LEU A 171 -4.15 -11.91 -15.94
N LEU A 172 -5.44 -11.88 -16.23
CA LEU A 172 -6.25 -10.68 -16.21
C LEU A 172 -6.96 -10.50 -14.86
N ARG A 173 -7.06 -9.27 -14.40
CA ARG A 173 -7.76 -8.83 -13.19
C ARG A 173 -8.80 -7.79 -13.59
N ALA A 174 -9.97 -7.85 -12.96
CA ALA A 174 -10.98 -6.82 -13.09
C ALA A 174 -10.78 -5.84 -11.94
N SER A 175 -10.13 -4.71 -12.25
CA SER A 175 -9.77 -3.67 -11.29
C SER A 175 -10.86 -2.60 -11.26
N HIS A 176 -11.19 -2.09 -10.07
CA HIS A 176 -12.15 -0.97 -9.95
C HIS A 176 -11.48 0.35 -10.29
N ILE A 177 -12.10 1.17 -11.15
CA ILE A 177 -11.60 2.50 -11.51
C ILE A 177 -11.79 3.49 -10.35
N LYS A 178 -13.04 3.63 -9.88
CA LYS A 178 -13.38 4.25 -8.60
C LYS A 178 -13.14 3.21 -7.51
N PRO A 179 -12.19 3.42 -6.58
CA PRO A 179 -11.84 2.41 -5.59
C PRO A 179 -13.05 1.93 -4.78
N TRP A 180 -13.05 0.65 -4.39
CA TRP A 180 -14.16 0.01 -3.67
C TRP A 180 -14.63 0.79 -2.43
N ALA A 181 -13.67 1.31 -1.65
CA ALA A 181 -13.92 2.07 -0.43
C ALA A 181 -14.51 3.47 -0.69
N ALA A 182 -14.32 4.01 -1.89
CA ALA A 182 -14.87 5.30 -2.30
C ALA A 182 -16.26 5.16 -2.96
N CYS A 183 -16.69 3.94 -3.28
CA CYS A 183 -18.01 3.69 -3.85
C CYS A 183 -19.11 3.91 -2.80
N GLU A 184 -20.16 4.63 -3.18
CA GLU A 184 -21.25 5.05 -2.28
C GLU A 184 -22.23 3.90 -1.98
N ASN A 185 -22.37 2.96 -2.91
CA ASN A 185 -23.35 1.89 -2.83
C ASN A 185 -22.92 0.64 -3.61
N GLY A 186 -23.70 -0.43 -3.47
CA GLY A 186 -23.46 -1.70 -4.16
C GLY A 186 -23.57 -1.60 -5.69
N ASN A 187 -24.36 -0.67 -6.23
CA ASN A 187 -24.51 -0.54 -7.68
C ASN A 187 -23.21 -0.06 -8.31
N GLU A 188 -22.54 0.95 -7.74
CA GLU A 188 -21.23 1.40 -8.22
C GLU A 188 -20.15 0.31 -8.13
N ARG A 189 -20.24 -0.55 -7.12
CA ARG A 189 -19.30 -1.67 -6.90
C ARG A 189 -19.50 -2.82 -7.89
N LEU A 190 -20.72 -2.96 -8.43
CA LEU A 190 -21.10 -4.00 -9.38
C LEU A 190 -21.17 -3.49 -10.84
N ASP A 191 -21.06 -2.17 -11.04
CA ASP A 191 -21.11 -1.53 -12.35
C ASP A 191 -19.87 -1.90 -13.20
N PRO A 192 -20.02 -2.59 -14.33
CA PRO A 192 -18.89 -2.95 -15.18
C PRO A 192 -18.18 -1.74 -15.81
N TYR A 193 -18.80 -0.57 -15.91
CA TYR A 193 -18.13 0.65 -16.38
C TYR A 193 -17.20 1.25 -15.31
N ASN A 194 -17.38 0.85 -14.05
CA ASN A 194 -16.42 1.11 -12.98
C ASN A 194 -15.31 0.05 -12.93
N GLY A 195 -15.21 -0.81 -13.94
CA GLY A 195 -14.20 -1.86 -14.03
C GLY A 195 -13.31 -1.73 -15.26
N ILE A 196 -12.03 -2.00 -15.08
CA ILE A 196 -11.04 -2.10 -16.15
C ILE A 196 -10.32 -3.44 -16.07
N ILE A 197 -10.13 -4.08 -17.22
CA ILE A 197 -9.38 -5.33 -17.32
C ILE A 197 -7.89 -5.00 -17.44
N LEU A 198 -7.09 -5.45 -16.47
CA LEU A 198 -5.65 -5.20 -16.43
C LEU A 198 -4.89 -6.52 -16.28
N ALA A 199 -3.69 -6.58 -16.85
CA ALA A 199 -2.78 -7.68 -16.55
C ALA A 199 -2.34 -7.58 -15.08
N ALA A 200 -2.16 -8.71 -14.38
CA ALA A 200 -1.98 -8.73 -12.92
C ALA A 200 -0.92 -7.75 -12.38
N HIS A 201 0.23 -7.64 -13.05
CA HIS A 201 1.25 -6.65 -12.70
C HIS A 201 0.81 -5.19 -12.90
N ILE A 202 0.04 -4.87 -13.95
CA ILE A 202 -0.51 -3.52 -14.19
C ILE A 202 -1.63 -3.19 -13.20
N ASP A 203 -2.47 -4.17 -12.89
CA ASP A 203 -3.52 -4.07 -11.87
C ASP A 203 -2.94 -3.65 -10.51
N ILE A 204 -1.86 -4.29 -10.08
CA ILE A 204 -1.16 -3.94 -8.83
C ILE A 204 -0.69 -2.48 -8.86
N LEU A 205 -0.09 -2.03 -9.97
CA LEU A 205 0.37 -0.65 -10.09
C LEU A 205 -0.80 0.34 -10.03
N PHE A 206 -1.92 0.01 -10.67
CA PHE A 206 -3.10 0.87 -10.78
C PHE A 206 -3.86 0.95 -9.45
N ASP A 207 -4.15 -0.19 -8.82
CA ASP A 207 -4.88 -0.26 -7.54
C ASP A 207 -4.10 0.41 -6.40
N GLN A 208 -2.76 0.36 -6.44
CA GLN A 208 -1.89 1.08 -5.49
C GLN A 208 -1.71 2.57 -5.83
N GLY A 209 -2.28 3.05 -6.94
CA GLY A 209 -2.19 4.44 -7.39
C GLY A 209 -0.80 4.85 -7.88
N TRP A 210 0.07 3.90 -8.23
CA TRP A 210 1.39 4.19 -8.81
C TRP A 210 1.30 4.58 -10.29
N ILE A 211 0.20 4.20 -10.94
CA ILE A 211 -0.14 4.58 -12.31
C ILE A 211 -1.62 4.96 -12.36
N SER A 212 -1.98 5.82 -13.29
CA SER A 212 -3.37 6.15 -13.60
C SER A 212 -3.52 6.54 -15.07
N PHE A 213 -4.74 6.92 -15.46
CA PHE A 213 -5.08 7.34 -16.82
C PHE A 213 -5.81 8.68 -16.80
N GLU A 214 -5.46 9.54 -17.73
CA GLU A 214 -6.26 10.71 -18.10
C GLU A 214 -7.52 10.28 -18.85
N ASN A 215 -8.50 11.18 -18.97
CA ASN A 215 -9.78 10.90 -19.63
C ASN A 215 -9.65 10.52 -21.13
N ASP A 216 -8.54 10.88 -21.77
CA ASP A 216 -8.23 10.51 -23.15
C ASP A 216 -7.40 9.22 -23.27
N GLY A 217 -7.19 8.51 -22.15
CA GLY A 217 -6.44 7.26 -22.08
C GLY A 217 -4.93 7.44 -21.99
N ARG A 218 -4.40 8.67 -21.93
CA ARG A 218 -2.98 8.90 -21.68
C ARG A 218 -2.58 8.40 -20.30
N PHE A 219 -1.47 7.68 -20.26
CA PHE A 219 -0.89 7.14 -19.04
C PHE A 219 -0.21 8.24 -18.21
N ILE A 220 -0.40 8.21 -16.88
CA ILE A 220 0.24 9.11 -15.92
C ILE A 220 0.83 8.34 -14.74
N ASN A 221 1.94 8.83 -14.18
CA ASN A 221 2.64 8.29 -13.01
C ASN A 221 3.09 9.38 -12.03
#